data_AF-A0AAU1ARZ1-F1
#
_entry.id   AF-A0AAU1ARZ1-F1
#
_cell.length_a   1.000
_cell.length_b   1.000
_cell.length_c   1.000
_cell.angle_alpha   90.00
_cell.angle_beta   90.00
_cell.angle_gamma   90.00
#
_symmetry.space_group_name_H-M   'P 1'
#
loop_
_entity.id
_entity.type
_entity.pdbx_description
1 polymer ?
#
loop_
_entity_poly.entity_id
_entity_poly.type
_entity_poly.pdbx_seq_one_letter_code
_entity_poly.pdbx_strand_id
1 'polypeptide(L)'
;MSHGRDSDAGCAGGLTHPRRDLDELLTHAVRFSIVAALAGVQRAEFAAVRDSVEISDAMLSKQVALLEKASYVHVEKGRVGRRPRTWLSLTGEGIAAYEKHVAALRAIAGLAD
;
A
#
# COMPACT_ATOMS: atom_id res chain seq x y z
N MET A 1 34.10 -32.62 -40.10
CA MET A 1 32.68 -32.64 -39.68
C MET A 1 32.58 -31.74 -38.46
N SER A 2 32.17 -30.50 -38.68
CA SER A 2 32.18 -29.44 -37.66
C SER A 2 30.92 -29.50 -36.79
N HIS A 3 31.16 -29.54 -35.48
CA HIS A 3 30.46 -28.85 -34.39
C HIS A 3 28.95 -28.59 -34.47
N GLY A 4 28.27 -29.11 -33.43
CA GLY A 4 27.14 -28.51 -32.73
C GLY A 4 26.86 -29.39 -31.52
N ARG A 5 27.62 -29.29 -30.42
CA ARG A 5 27.41 -28.34 -29.31
C ARG A 5 25.93 -28.08 -29.05
N ASP A 6 25.44 -28.74 -28.00
CA ASP A 6 24.68 -28.13 -26.91
C ASP A 6 23.87 -26.90 -27.31
N SER A 7 22.60 -27.12 -27.63
CA SER A 7 21.59 -26.09 -27.48
C SER A 7 20.99 -26.22 -26.09
N ASP A 8 21.51 -25.37 -25.21
CA ASP A 8 20.83 -24.77 -24.08
C ASP A 8 19.32 -24.58 -24.31
N ALA A 9 18.52 -24.87 -23.29
CA ALA A 9 17.79 -23.82 -22.56
C ALA A 9 16.80 -24.46 -21.57
N GLY A 10 17.23 -24.60 -20.32
CA GLY A 10 16.30 -24.62 -19.21
C GLY A 10 15.63 -23.25 -19.12
N CYS A 11 14.34 -23.15 -19.42
CA CYS A 11 13.51 -21.96 -19.13
C CYS A 11 12.04 -22.37 -19.05
N ALA A 12 11.63 -22.93 -17.92
CA ALA A 12 10.24 -22.92 -17.49
C ALA A 12 10.14 -22.54 -16.01
N GLY A 13 10.95 -21.56 -15.58
CA GLY A 13 10.59 -20.74 -14.42
C GLY A 13 9.36 -19.93 -14.81
N GLY A 14 8.17 -20.42 -14.45
CA GLY A 14 6.90 -19.91 -14.96
C GLY A 14 6.78 -18.39 -14.83
N LEU A 15 6.47 -17.74 -15.96
CA LEU A 15 6.13 -16.31 -16.05
C LEU A 15 4.95 -16.02 -15.11
N THR A 16 5.27 -15.66 -13.88
CA THR A 16 4.28 -15.37 -12.86
C THR A 16 3.86 -13.92 -13.02
N HIS A 17 2.60 -13.72 -13.41
CA HIS A 17 2.06 -12.39 -13.68
C HIS A 17 2.12 -11.49 -12.41
N PRO A 18 2.58 -10.22 -12.48
CA PRO A 18 2.76 -9.34 -11.32
C PRO A 18 1.51 -9.08 -10.49
N ARG A 19 0.31 -9.28 -11.07
CA ARG A 19 -0.98 -9.21 -10.35
C ARG A 19 -1.04 -10.03 -9.06
N ARG A 20 -0.20 -11.07 -8.91
CA ARG A 20 -0.16 -11.90 -7.70
C ARG A 20 0.42 -11.18 -6.48
N ASP A 21 1.12 -10.08 -6.72
CA ASP A 21 1.70 -9.22 -5.69
C ASP A 21 0.79 -8.05 -5.31
N LEU A 22 -0.39 -7.93 -5.93
CA LEU A 22 -1.41 -6.98 -5.50
C LEU A 22 -1.93 -7.37 -4.12
N ASP A 23 -1.75 -6.46 -3.17
CA ASP A 23 -2.40 -6.54 -1.87
C ASP A 23 -3.94 -6.42 -1.99
N GLU A 24 -4.66 -7.41 -1.47
CA GLU A 24 -6.13 -7.50 -1.54
C GLU A 24 -6.81 -6.32 -0.84
N LEU A 25 -6.28 -5.86 0.30
CA LEU A 25 -6.85 -4.70 0.99
C LEU A 25 -6.64 -3.42 0.19
N LEU A 26 -5.50 -3.28 -0.49
CA LEU A 26 -5.19 -2.08 -1.27
C LEU A 26 -5.83 -2.07 -2.67
N THR A 27 -6.48 -3.15 -3.12
CA THR A 27 -7.30 -3.10 -4.36
C THR A 27 -8.50 -2.15 -4.24
N HIS A 28 -8.96 -1.86 -3.02
CA HIS A 28 -10.04 -0.92 -2.77
C HIS A 28 -9.54 0.52 -2.78
N ALA A 29 -9.99 1.31 -3.75
CA ALA A 29 -9.52 2.67 -4.01
C ALA A 29 -9.38 3.54 -2.75
N VAL A 30 -10.40 3.61 -1.89
CA VAL A 30 -10.34 4.46 -0.67
C VAL A 30 -9.22 4.03 0.28
N ARG A 31 -8.99 2.71 0.46
CA ARG A 31 -7.93 2.24 1.36
C ARG A 31 -6.56 2.52 0.77
N PHE A 32 -6.40 2.31 -0.54
CA PHE A 32 -5.20 2.70 -1.26
C PHE A 32 -4.90 4.19 -1.11
N SER A 33 -5.91 5.06 -1.31
CA SER A 33 -5.74 6.51 -1.15
C SER A 33 -5.34 6.92 0.27
N ILE A 34 -5.93 6.30 1.31
CA ILE A 34 -5.55 6.54 2.71
C ILE A 34 -4.10 6.15 2.94
N VAL A 35 -3.68 4.96 2.50
CA VAL A 35 -2.31 4.46 2.68
C VAL A 35 -1.32 5.32 1.89
N ALA A 36 -1.65 5.70 0.66
CA ALA A 36 -0.82 6.57 -0.18
C ALA A 36 -0.64 7.96 0.46
N ALA A 37 -1.71 8.54 1.04
CA ALA A 37 -1.63 9.82 1.74
C ALA A 37 -0.70 9.77 2.97
N LEU A 38 -0.55 8.59 3.60
CA LEU A 38 0.32 8.38 4.76
C LEU A 38 1.74 7.98 4.38
N ALA A 39 1.97 7.37 3.21
CA ALA A 39 3.26 6.81 2.82
C ALA A 39 4.41 7.84 2.76
N GLY A 40 4.10 9.11 2.48
CA GLY A 40 5.10 10.19 2.38
C GLY A 40 5.37 10.95 3.68
N VAL A 41 4.74 10.57 4.81
CA VAL A 41 4.80 11.34 6.06
C VAL A 41 4.99 10.44 7.27
N GLN A 42 5.61 10.95 8.33
CA GLN A 42 5.78 10.19 9.58
C GLN A 42 4.43 9.92 10.25
N ARG A 43 3.53 10.90 10.24
CA ARG A 43 2.14 10.81 10.69
C ARG A 43 1.33 11.96 10.12
N ALA A 44 0.02 11.78 10.01
CA ALA A 44 -0.93 12.83 9.61
C ALA A 44 -2.11 12.86 10.58
N GLU A 45 -2.75 14.03 10.71
CA GLU A 45 -3.97 14.15 11.48
C GLU A 45 -5.14 13.48 10.76
N PHE A 46 -6.05 12.84 11.50
CA PHE A 46 -7.23 12.18 10.93
C PHE A 46 -8.03 13.10 10.00
N ALA A 47 -8.24 14.35 10.40
CA ALA A 47 -8.95 15.35 9.59
C ALA A 47 -8.19 15.69 8.30
N ALA A 48 -6.85 15.79 8.35
CA ALA A 48 -6.06 16.07 7.16
C ALA A 48 -6.13 14.90 6.14
N VAL A 49 -6.08 13.66 6.63
CA VAL A 49 -6.25 12.47 5.78
C VAL A 49 -7.64 12.45 5.15
N ARG A 50 -8.68 12.69 5.95
CA ARG A 50 -10.06 12.78 5.47
C ARG A 50 -10.21 13.80 4.35
N ASP A 51 -9.69 15.01 4.57
CA ASP A 51 -9.82 16.12 3.62
C ASP A 51 -9.02 15.80 2.34
N SER A 52 -7.83 15.20 2.46
CA SER A 52 -7.02 14.80 1.30
C SER A 52 -7.63 13.68 0.45
N VAL A 53 -8.44 12.80 1.06
CA VAL A 53 -9.11 11.68 0.38
C VAL A 53 -10.56 12.02 0.03
N GLU A 54 -11.05 13.20 0.45
CA GLU A 54 -12.39 13.71 0.17
C GLU A 54 -13.53 12.77 0.61
N ILE A 55 -13.41 12.21 1.82
CA ILE A 55 -14.40 11.28 2.40
C ILE A 55 -15.00 11.81 3.70
N SER A 56 -16.05 11.16 4.21
CA SER A 56 -16.62 11.49 5.52
C SER A 56 -15.80 10.90 6.67
N ASP A 57 -15.93 11.48 7.87
CA ASP A 57 -15.36 10.93 9.11
C ASP A 57 -15.77 9.47 9.34
N ALA A 58 -17.04 9.15 9.06
CA ALA A 58 -17.58 7.81 9.22
C ALA A 58 -16.93 6.80 8.26
N MET A 59 -16.73 7.21 7.00
CA MET A 59 -16.04 6.36 6.02
C MET A 59 -14.57 6.17 6.40
N LEU A 60 -13.85 7.26 6.74
CA LEU A 60 -12.45 7.17 7.13
C LEU A 60 -12.28 6.28 8.37
N SER A 61 -13.10 6.45 9.38
CA SER A 61 -13.06 5.62 10.61
C SER A 61 -13.21 4.14 10.29
N LYS A 62 -14.18 3.78 9.42
CA LYS A 62 -14.41 2.41 8.99
C LYS A 62 -13.20 1.83 8.27
N GLN A 63 -12.61 2.57 7.33
CA GLN A 63 -11.47 2.08 6.54
C GLN A 63 -10.19 1.99 7.38
N VAL A 64 -9.93 2.99 8.24
CA VAL A 64 -8.81 2.98 9.19
C VAL A 64 -8.90 1.78 10.14
N ALA A 65 -10.09 1.45 10.67
CA ALA A 65 -10.25 0.28 11.54
C ALA A 65 -9.90 -1.04 10.83
N LEU A 66 -10.20 -1.16 9.53
CA LEU A 66 -9.82 -2.33 8.74
C LEU A 66 -8.31 -2.39 8.51
N LEU A 67 -7.69 -1.25 8.20
CA LEU A 67 -6.25 -1.13 7.99
C LEU A 67 -5.46 -1.35 9.28
N GLU A 68 -5.95 -0.85 10.41
CA GLU A 68 -5.37 -1.06 11.74
C GLU A 68 -5.47 -2.53 12.16
N LYS A 69 -6.60 -3.18 11.91
CA LYS A 69 -6.76 -4.63 12.13
C LYS A 69 -5.78 -5.47 11.30
N ALA A 70 -5.43 -4.98 10.11
CA ALA A 70 -4.42 -5.58 9.24
C ALA A 70 -2.99 -5.13 9.57
N SER A 71 -2.79 -4.40 10.67
CA SER A 71 -1.50 -3.84 11.09
C SER A 71 -0.87 -2.88 10.09
N TYR A 72 -1.61 -2.30 9.13
CA TYR A 72 -1.04 -1.36 8.15
C TYR A 72 -0.98 0.07 8.67
N VAL A 73 -1.93 0.44 9.54
CA VAL A 73 -2.04 1.79 10.10
C VAL A 73 -2.01 1.73 11.61
N HIS A 74 -1.22 2.60 12.22
CA HIS A 74 -1.25 2.86 13.66
C HIS A 74 -2.08 4.13 13.95
N VAL A 75 -3.01 4.02 14.91
CA VAL A 75 -3.86 5.12 15.35
C VAL A 75 -3.39 5.63 16.72
N GLU A 76 -2.87 6.84 16.75
CA GLU A 76 -2.43 7.51 17.98
C GLU A 76 -3.49 8.52 18.43
N LYS A 77 -4.02 8.36 19.65
CA LYS A 77 -4.92 9.34 20.28
C LYS A 77 -4.14 10.19 21.27
N GLY A 78 -4.27 11.50 21.16
CA GLY A 78 -3.67 12.44 22.09
C GLY A 78 -4.46 13.73 22.19
N ARG A 79 -3.79 14.79 22.62
CA ARG A 79 -4.37 16.12 22.79
C ARG A 79 -3.37 17.19 22.36
N VAL A 80 -3.89 18.24 21.74
CA VAL A 80 -3.14 19.49 21.53
C VAL A 80 -3.84 20.57 22.33
N GLY A 81 -3.21 21.01 23.42
CA GLY A 81 -3.87 21.83 24.43
C GLY A 81 -5.05 21.10 25.05
N ARG A 82 -6.25 21.70 24.96
CA ARG A 82 -7.50 21.12 25.50
C ARG A 82 -8.29 20.29 24.49
N ARG A 83 -7.86 20.22 23.23
CA ARG A 83 -8.62 19.55 22.16
C ARG A 83 -8.09 18.14 21.91
N PRO A 84 -8.96 17.11 21.87
CA PRO A 84 -8.55 15.76 21.46
C PRO A 84 -8.12 15.78 19.99
N ARG A 85 -7.10 15.00 19.68
CA ARG A 85 -6.54 14.84 18.34
C ARG A 85 -6.20 13.38 18.11
N THR A 86 -6.38 12.95 16.86
CA THR A 86 -6.04 11.61 16.41
C THR A 86 -5.05 11.75 15.26
N TRP A 87 -3.95 11.01 15.33
CA TRP A 87 -2.97 10.89 14.28
C TRP A 87 -2.96 9.47 13.73
N LEU A 88 -2.69 9.38 12.43
CA LEU A 88 -2.57 8.16 11.67
C LEU A 88 -1.14 8.09 11.13
N SER A 89 -0.55 6.91 11.15
CA SER A 89 0.77 6.63 10.57
C SER A 89 0.77 5.25 9.96
N LEU A 90 1.58 5.03 8.91
CA LEU A 90 1.83 3.67 8.47
C LEU A 90 2.76 2.95 9.43
N THR A 91 2.53 1.66 9.58
CA THR A 91 3.50 0.75 10.21
C THR A 91 4.53 0.29 9.18
N GLY A 92 5.57 -0.43 9.61
CA GLY A 92 6.49 -1.08 8.68
C GLY A 92 5.80 -2.07 7.74
N GLU A 93 4.79 -2.81 8.23
CA GLU A 93 3.99 -3.73 7.41
C GLU A 93 3.14 -2.98 6.38
N GLY A 94 2.55 -1.86 6.77
CA GLY A 94 1.77 -1.01 5.86
C GLY A 94 2.62 -0.38 4.77
N ILE A 95 3.84 0.06 5.10
CA ILE A 95 4.81 0.59 4.13
C ILE A 95 5.20 -0.51 3.13
N ALA A 96 5.60 -1.68 3.62
CA ALA A 96 6.00 -2.79 2.76
C ALA A 96 4.86 -3.27 1.84
N ALA A 97 3.64 -3.37 2.36
CA ALA A 97 2.46 -3.73 1.58
C ALA A 97 2.16 -2.68 0.49
N TYR A 98 2.25 -1.39 0.82
CA TYR A 98 2.08 -0.29 -0.12
C TYR A 98 3.11 -0.31 -1.25
N GLU A 99 4.40 -0.40 -0.91
CA GLU A 99 5.50 -0.43 -1.88
C GLU A 99 5.37 -1.62 -2.82
N LYS A 100 5.11 -2.81 -2.26
CA LYS A 100 4.88 -4.02 -3.06
C LYS A 100 3.67 -3.88 -3.99
N HIS A 101 2.55 -3.35 -3.50
CA HIS A 101 1.35 -3.16 -4.30
C HIS A 101 1.58 -2.14 -5.43
N VAL A 102 2.25 -1.02 -5.16
CA VAL A 102 2.59 -0.02 -6.18
C VAL A 102 3.56 -0.57 -7.21
N ALA A 103 4.58 -1.34 -6.80
CA ALA A 103 5.49 -2.01 -7.72
C ALA A 103 4.74 -2.98 -8.65
N ALA A 104 3.80 -3.75 -8.12
CA ALA A 104 2.95 -4.63 -8.90
C ALA A 104 2.07 -3.85 -9.89
N LEU A 105 1.43 -2.76 -9.47
CA LEU A 105 0.65 -1.88 -10.36
C LEU A 105 1.51 -1.30 -11.49
N ARG A 106 2.72 -0.82 -11.19
CA ARG A 106 3.66 -0.32 -12.20
C ARG A 106 4.06 -1.40 -13.19
N ALA A 107 4.40 -2.59 -12.71
CA ALA A 107 4.75 -3.73 -13.57
C ALA A 107 3.58 -4.14 -14.49
N ILE A 108 2.34 -4.15 -13.98
CA ILE A 108 1.13 -4.42 -14.78
C ILE A 108 0.94 -3.33 -15.85
N ALA A 109 1.17 -2.06 -15.49
CA ALA A 109 1.02 -0.93 -16.39
C ALA A 109 2.18 -0.79 -17.42
N GLY A 110 3.22 -1.62 -17.34
CA GLY A 110 4.41 -1.50 -18.18
C GLY A 110 5.30 -0.30 -17.82
N LEU A 111 5.22 0.17 -16.56
CA LEU A 111 5.97 1.29 -16.00
C LEU A 111 7.07 0.84 -15.02
N ALA A 112 7.57 -0.38 -15.15
CA ALA A 112 8.66 -0.86 -14.32
C ALA A 112 9.97 -0.20 -14.79
N ASP A 113 10.61 0.57 -13.90
CA ASP A 113 11.93 1.19 -14.13
C ASP A 113 13.06 0.15 -14.13
#